data_AF-A0A931M9Z8-F1
#
_entry.id   AF-A0A931M9Z8-F1
#
_cell.length_a   1.000
_cell.length_b   1.000
_cell.length_c   1.000
_cell.angle_alpha   90.00
_cell.angle_beta   90.00
_cell.angle_gamma   90.00
#
_symmetry.space_group_name_H-M   'P 1'
#
loop_
_entity.id
_entity.type
_entity.pdbx_description
1 polymer ?
#
loop_
_entity_poly.entity_id
_entity_poly.type
_entity_poly.pdbx_seq_one_letter_code
_entity_poly.pdbx_strand_id
1 'polypeptide(L)'
;MGSSLFASARWGAHHLAILFSKVAAVVIAVFALLMLIQFSLGTDFGIEKLLAGESGTLRGFPTGRMSPVTASAFLLSGWSQLFLLCIPQAPKSGRYLVVVMATGVLIIGLAILTSYLFEAPLLYGGAVIPVAMPTAIAFVLLGSGLFAAAMPYLSLSVSGADVLIRTMPIFHGRYLPSAVVGLTGVLTSITTYGIIHKNRSFESALFVLSAGLLFTALLTLYLLTTERYAIALKESLAERDKLISELQDALARIKTLRGFVPICSYCKKIRNDKNYWEHLEAYISDRSEAEFTHSICPECAEKAMAEFSQMKKDKEKTEEA
;
A
#
# COMPACT_ATOMS: atom_id res chain seq x y z
N MET A 1 -8.98 -13.19 -17.02
CA MET A 1 -8.10 -13.07 -15.82
C MET A 1 -7.64 -11.64 -15.54
N GLY A 2 -7.16 -10.89 -16.54
CA GLY A 2 -6.82 -9.47 -16.32
C GLY A 2 -7.97 -8.62 -15.76
N SER A 3 -9.19 -8.80 -16.29
CA SER A 3 -10.40 -8.13 -15.80
C SER A 3 -10.76 -8.48 -14.35
N SER A 4 -10.60 -9.73 -13.93
CA SER A 4 -10.84 -10.15 -12.54
C SER A 4 -9.80 -9.58 -11.58
N LEU A 5 -8.53 -9.53 -11.99
CA LEU A 5 -7.48 -8.91 -11.19
C LEU A 5 -7.75 -7.41 -11.02
N PHE A 6 -8.05 -6.71 -12.12
CA PHE A 6 -8.40 -5.30 -12.12
C PHE A 6 -9.64 -5.01 -11.24
N ALA A 7 -10.70 -5.80 -11.37
CA ALA A 7 -11.91 -5.64 -10.56
C ALA A 7 -11.62 -5.81 -9.06
N SER A 8 -10.79 -6.80 -8.69
CA SER A 8 -10.41 -7.01 -7.29
C SER A 8 -9.53 -5.89 -6.73
N ALA A 9 -8.66 -5.29 -7.56
CA ALA A 9 -7.81 -4.18 -7.15
C ALA A 9 -8.59 -2.86 -7.03
N ARG A 10 -9.49 -2.58 -7.98
CA ARG A 10 -10.24 -1.31 -8.05
C ARG A 10 -11.40 -1.23 -7.06
N TRP A 11 -12.06 -2.37 -6.80
CA TRP A 11 -13.28 -2.47 -5.99
C TRP A 11 -13.18 -3.55 -4.92
N GLY A 12 -12.04 -3.64 -4.23
CA GLY A 12 -11.80 -4.63 -3.18
C GLY A 12 -12.78 -4.59 -1.99
N ALA A 13 -13.57 -3.52 -1.83
CA ALA A 13 -14.61 -3.42 -0.80
C ALA A 13 -15.99 -3.96 -1.24
N HIS A 14 -16.23 -4.12 -2.55
CA HIS A 14 -17.52 -4.57 -3.05
C HIS A 14 -17.59 -6.11 -3.14
N HIS A 15 -18.55 -6.71 -2.45
CA HIS A 15 -18.74 -8.17 -2.43
C HIS A 15 -18.92 -8.78 -3.83
N LEU A 16 -19.66 -8.11 -4.71
CA LEU A 16 -19.88 -8.57 -6.09
C LEU A 16 -18.58 -8.63 -6.91
N ALA A 17 -17.67 -7.66 -6.72
CA ALA A 17 -16.39 -7.64 -7.43
C ALA A 17 -15.48 -8.78 -6.96
N ILE A 18 -15.42 -9.04 -5.65
CA ILE A 18 -14.65 -10.17 -5.10
C ILE A 18 -15.25 -11.51 -5.56
N LEU A 19 -16.57 -11.65 -5.52
CA LEU A 19 -17.25 -12.87 -5.96
C LEU A 19 -16.97 -13.15 -7.44
N PHE A 20 -17.11 -12.13 -8.29
CA PHE A 20 -16.75 -12.22 -9.71
C PHE A 20 -15.30 -12.66 -9.91
N SER A 21 -14.36 -12.05 -9.18
CA SER A 21 -12.94 -12.39 -9.31
C SER A 21 -12.61 -13.81 -8.82
N LYS A 22 -13.29 -14.31 -7.78
CA LYS A 22 -13.16 -15.70 -7.31
C LYS A 22 -13.70 -16.68 -8.33
N VAL A 23 -14.90 -16.44 -8.84
CA VAL A 23 -15.52 -17.30 -9.87
C VAL A 23 -14.65 -17.35 -11.12
N ALA A 24 -14.17 -16.20 -11.59
CA ALA A 24 -13.26 -16.14 -12.74
C ALA A 24 -11.96 -16.90 -12.49
N ALA A 25 -11.36 -16.79 -11.29
CA ALA A 25 -10.16 -17.52 -10.89
C ALA A 25 -10.36 -19.04 -10.93
N VAL A 26 -11.46 -19.52 -10.36
CA VAL A 26 -11.81 -20.96 -10.34
C VAL A 26 -12.06 -21.47 -11.75
N VAL A 27 -12.89 -20.77 -12.54
CA VAL A 27 -13.24 -21.20 -13.91
C VAL A 27 -11.99 -21.36 -14.76
N ILE A 28 -11.07 -20.40 -14.71
CA ILE A 28 -9.84 -20.45 -15.50
C ILE A 28 -8.88 -21.52 -14.98
N ALA A 29 -8.76 -21.71 -13.66
CA ALA A 29 -7.93 -22.77 -13.09
C ALA A 29 -8.45 -24.16 -13.46
N VAL A 30 -9.77 -24.37 -13.40
CA VAL A 30 -10.40 -25.64 -13.81
C VAL A 30 -10.20 -25.88 -15.30
N PHE A 31 -10.42 -24.86 -16.14
CA PHE A 31 -10.19 -24.97 -17.58
C PHE A 31 -8.73 -25.30 -17.90
N ALA A 32 -7.78 -24.60 -17.26
CA ALA A 32 -6.35 -24.87 -17.41
C ALA A 32 -5.96 -26.29 -16.96
N LEU A 33 -6.53 -26.76 -15.85
CA LEU A 33 -6.31 -28.12 -15.35
C LEU A 33 -6.83 -29.17 -16.35
N LEU A 34 -8.03 -28.97 -16.89
CA LEU A 34 -8.60 -29.85 -17.91
C LEU A 34 -7.71 -29.93 -19.16
N MET A 35 -7.12 -28.81 -19.60
CA MET A 35 -6.18 -28.81 -20.72
C MET A 35 -4.89 -29.59 -20.43
N LEU A 36 -4.35 -29.48 -19.21
CA LEU A 36 -3.17 -30.24 -18.82
C LEU A 36 -3.47 -31.74 -18.74
N ILE A 37 -4.66 -32.12 -18.27
CA ILE A 37 -5.15 -33.50 -18.27
C ILE A 37 -5.32 -34.00 -19.71
N GLN A 38 -5.92 -33.18 -20.58
CA GLN A 38 -6.08 -33.51 -21.99
C GLN A 38 -4.74 -33.79 -22.68
N PHE A 39 -3.75 -32.93 -22.42
CA PHE A 39 -2.39 -33.09 -22.92
C PHE A 39 -1.69 -34.35 -22.38
N SER A 40 -1.85 -34.66 -21.08
CA SER A 40 -1.20 -35.82 -20.46
C SER A 40 -1.81 -37.15 -20.87
N LEU A 41 -3.13 -37.22 -21.09
CA LEU A 41 -3.81 -38.42 -21.57
C LEU A 41 -3.80 -38.57 -23.10
N GLY A 42 -3.39 -37.53 -23.85
CA GLY A 42 -3.39 -37.55 -25.31
C GLY A 42 -4.77 -37.73 -25.96
N THR A 43 -5.84 -37.53 -25.19
CA THR A 43 -7.24 -37.68 -25.64
C THR A 43 -7.84 -36.30 -25.90
N ASP A 44 -8.55 -36.10 -27.00
CA ASP A 44 -9.23 -34.83 -27.28
C ASP A 44 -10.69 -34.90 -26.81
N PHE A 45 -11.01 -34.21 -25.71
CA PHE A 45 -12.37 -34.14 -25.17
C PHE A 45 -13.29 -33.19 -25.95
N GLY A 46 -12.78 -32.50 -26.98
CA GLY A 46 -13.57 -31.58 -27.82
C GLY A 46 -13.92 -30.24 -27.16
N ILE A 47 -13.39 -29.95 -25.96
CA ILE A 47 -13.65 -28.72 -25.20
C ILE A 47 -13.21 -27.48 -25.99
N GLU A 48 -12.06 -27.56 -26.65
CA GLU A 48 -11.53 -26.47 -27.49
C GLU A 48 -12.39 -26.25 -28.72
N LYS A 49 -12.89 -27.32 -29.35
CA LYS A 49 -13.79 -27.23 -30.52
C LYS A 49 -15.13 -26.59 -30.15
N LEU A 50 -15.63 -26.87 -28.95
CA LEU A 50 -16.88 -26.28 -28.44
C LEU A 50 -16.73 -24.76 -28.19
N LEU A 51 -15.59 -24.30 -27.69
CA LEU A 51 -15.36 -22.88 -27.37
C LEU A 51 -14.86 -22.04 -28.57
N ALA A 52 -13.97 -22.59 -29.40
CA ALA A 52 -13.24 -21.83 -30.42
C ALA A 52 -13.67 -22.14 -31.87
N GLY A 53 -14.59 -23.09 -32.08
CA GLY A 53 -15.02 -23.51 -33.40
C GLY A 53 -14.06 -24.52 -34.06
N GLU A 54 -14.25 -24.79 -35.35
CA GLU A 54 -13.42 -25.73 -36.10
C GLU A 54 -11.95 -25.28 -36.14
N SER A 55 -11.07 -26.18 -35.69
CA SER A 55 -9.63 -26.01 -35.71
C SER A 55 -9.06 -26.36 -37.09
N GLY A 56 -8.53 -25.36 -37.79
CA GLY A 56 -7.79 -25.56 -39.04
C GLY A 56 -6.28 -25.75 -38.82
N THR A 57 -5.57 -26.17 -39.85
CA THR A 57 -4.09 -26.14 -39.87
C THR A 57 -3.62 -24.93 -40.65
N LEU A 58 -2.86 -24.04 -40.01
CA LEU A 58 -2.24 -22.88 -40.67
C LEU A 58 -0.73 -23.14 -40.77
N ARG A 59 -0.19 -23.27 -41.98
CA ARG A 59 1.24 -23.59 -42.23
C ARG A 59 1.75 -24.83 -41.47
N GLY A 60 0.92 -25.88 -41.38
CA GLY A 60 1.27 -27.14 -40.72
C GLY A 60 1.14 -27.15 -39.19
N PHE A 61 0.76 -26.02 -38.57
CA PHE A 61 0.49 -25.95 -37.13
C PHE A 61 -1.03 -26.03 -36.87
N PRO A 62 -1.47 -26.90 -35.95
CA PRO A 62 -2.88 -26.93 -35.54
C PRO A 62 -3.23 -25.61 -34.85
N THR A 63 -4.19 -24.89 -35.43
CA THR A 63 -4.74 -23.66 -34.83
C THR A 63 -5.96 -23.96 -33.98
N GLY A 64 -6.29 -23.08 -33.05
CA GLY A 64 -7.43 -23.28 -32.14
C GLY A 64 -7.16 -24.26 -30.98
N ARG A 65 -5.90 -24.62 -30.75
CA ARG A 65 -5.47 -25.41 -29.58
C ARG A 65 -4.55 -24.61 -28.67
N MET A 66 -4.77 -24.73 -27.38
CA MET A 66 -4.03 -24.07 -26.33
C MET A 66 -2.72 -24.82 -26.04
N SER A 67 -1.61 -24.08 -25.94
CA SER A 67 -0.33 -24.69 -25.55
C SER A 67 -0.38 -25.18 -24.09
N PRO A 68 0.20 -26.35 -23.77
CA PRO A 68 0.30 -26.82 -22.38
C PRO A 68 1.12 -25.86 -21.50
N VAL A 69 2.05 -25.09 -22.07
CA VAL A 69 2.80 -24.05 -21.35
C VAL A 69 1.88 -22.91 -20.93
N THR A 70 0.98 -22.49 -21.82
CA THR A 70 -0.06 -21.50 -21.55
C THR A 70 -1.03 -22.01 -20.47
N ALA A 71 -1.41 -23.30 -20.51
CA ALA A 71 -2.27 -23.91 -19.50
C ALA A 71 -1.61 -23.89 -18.11
N SER A 72 -0.34 -24.26 -18.00
CA SER A 72 0.42 -24.18 -16.75
C SER A 72 0.46 -22.75 -16.18
N ALA A 73 0.72 -21.74 -17.03
CA ALA A 73 0.73 -20.34 -16.58
C ALA A 73 -0.67 -19.85 -16.12
N PHE A 74 -1.75 -20.29 -16.77
CA PHE A 74 -3.10 -19.98 -16.30
C PHE A 74 -3.50 -20.71 -15.03
N LEU A 75 -3.03 -21.94 -14.83
CA LEU A 75 -3.21 -22.68 -13.59
C LEU A 75 -2.53 -21.96 -12.42
N LEU A 76 -1.25 -21.57 -12.60
CA LEU A 76 -0.47 -20.84 -11.61
C LEU A 76 -1.10 -19.48 -11.28
N SER A 77 -1.50 -18.70 -12.30
CA SER A 77 -2.16 -17.40 -12.08
C SER A 77 -3.54 -17.53 -11.43
N GLY A 78 -4.32 -18.56 -11.81
CA GLY A 78 -5.62 -18.85 -11.21
C GLY A 78 -5.51 -19.20 -9.72
N TRP A 79 -4.57 -20.08 -9.35
CA TRP A 79 -4.29 -20.38 -7.94
C TRP A 79 -3.73 -19.17 -7.20
N SER A 80 -2.76 -18.45 -7.76
CA SER A 80 -2.20 -17.24 -7.14
C SER A 80 -3.30 -16.23 -6.78
N GLN A 81 -4.22 -15.95 -7.72
CA GLN A 81 -5.33 -15.03 -7.49
C GLN A 81 -6.37 -15.59 -6.50
N LEU A 82 -6.67 -16.89 -6.55
CA LEU A 82 -7.61 -17.52 -5.61
C LEU A 82 -7.08 -17.48 -4.17
N PHE A 83 -5.80 -17.77 -3.97
CA PHE A 83 -5.15 -17.67 -2.67
C PHE A 83 -5.13 -16.22 -2.15
N LEU A 84 -4.90 -15.23 -3.03
CA LEU A 84 -5.02 -13.80 -2.72
C LEU A 84 -6.42 -13.43 -2.21
N LEU A 85 -7.47 -13.95 -2.85
CA LEU A 85 -8.86 -13.58 -2.56
C LEU A 85 -9.52 -14.40 -1.44
N CYS A 86 -9.09 -15.63 -1.22
CA CYS A 86 -9.66 -16.52 -0.21
C CYS A 86 -8.97 -16.39 1.14
N ILE A 87 -7.72 -15.89 1.19
CA ILE A 87 -6.95 -15.87 2.42
C ILE A 87 -6.40 -14.46 2.75
N PRO A 88 -7.28 -13.44 2.94
CA PRO A 88 -6.83 -12.11 3.38
C PRO A 88 -6.05 -12.15 4.70
N GLN A 89 -6.29 -13.14 5.57
CA GLN A 89 -5.55 -13.40 6.81
C GLN A 89 -4.64 -14.64 6.77
N ALA A 90 -4.04 -14.95 5.62
CA ALA A 90 -3.18 -16.13 5.51
C ALA A 90 -2.01 -16.10 6.51
N PRO A 91 -1.63 -17.25 7.10
CA PRO A 91 -0.34 -17.37 7.77
C PRO A 91 0.78 -16.98 6.79
N LYS A 92 1.90 -16.46 7.32
CA LYS A 92 3.04 -15.92 6.52
C LYS A 92 3.48 -16.87 5.38
N SER A 93 3.42 -18.19 5.60
CA SER A 93 3.72 -19.23 4.61
C SER A 93 2.82 -19.21 3.36
N GLY A 94 1.51 -18.96 3.53
CA GLY A 94 0.56 -18.90 2.42
C GLY A 94 0.79 -17.69 1.50
N ARG A 95 1.31 -16.58 2.06
CA ARG A 95 1.64 -15.38 1.29
C ARG A 95 2.90 -15.57 0.44
N TYR A 96 3.91 -16.26 0.97
CA TYR A 96 5.09 -16.65 0.17
C TYR A 96 4.69 -17.54 -1.02
N LEU A 97 3.72 -18.44 -0.84
CA LEU A 97 3.23 -19.29 -1.92
C LEU A 97 2.63 -18.47 -3.07
N VAL A 98 1.80 -17.46 -2.77
CA VAL A 98 1.22 -16.56 -3.79
C VAL A 98 2.31 -15.87 -4.59
N VAL A 99 3.33 -15.33 -3.90
CA VAL A 99 4.45 -14.63 -4.53
C VAL A 99 5.19 -15.60 -5.45
N VAL A 100 5.58 -16.78 -4.98
CA VAL A 100 6.29 -17.80 -5.78
C VAL A 100 5.50 -18.16 -7.05
N MET A 101 4.20 -18.38 -6.92
CA MET A 101 3.34 -18.69 -8.07
C MET A 101 3.26 -17.53 -9.07
N ALA A 102 3.12 -16.29 -8.60
CA ALA A 102 3.11 -15.09 -9.45
C ALA A 102 4.45 -14.88 -10.18
N THR A 103 5.58 -15.07 -9.49
CA THR A 103 6.91 -14.99 -10.11
C THR A 103 7.09 -16.08 -11.15
N GLY A 104 6.56 -17.29 -10.93
CA GLY A 104 6.57 -18.38 -11.90
C GLY A 104 5.88 -18.01 -13.21
N VAL A 105 4.69 -17.38 -13.14
CA VAL A 105 3.97 -16.88 -14.32
C VAL A 105 4.79 -15.84 -15.08
N LEU A 106 5.45 -14.93 -14.36
CA LEU A 106 6.28 -13.88 -14.93
C LEU A 106 7.54 -14.45 -15.62
N ILE A 107 8.19 -15.44 -15.02
CA ILE A 107 9.34 -16.14 -15.60
C ILE A 107 8.93 -16.86 -16.89
N ILE A 108 7.79 -17.57 -16.89
CA ILE A 108 7.27 -18.23 -18.11
C ILE A 108 7.03 -17.21 -19.22
N GLY A 109 6.39 -16.07 -18.91
CA GLY A 109 6.15 -15.00 -19.88
C GLY A 109 7.43 -14.41 -20.45
N LEU A 110 8.40 -14.08 -19.59
CA LEU A 110 9.71 -13.53 -20.00
C LEU A 110 10.53 -14.53 -20.82
N ALA A 111 10.53 -15.82 -20.44
CA ALA A 111 11.23 -16.85 -21.19
C ALA A 111 10.69 -16.97 -22.62
N ILE A 112 9.36 -16.98 -22.79
CA ILE A 112 8.73 -17.03 -24.11
C ILE A 112 9.04 -15.76 -24.91
N LEU A 113 8.92 -14.57 -24.29
CA LEU A 113 9.18 -13.30 -24.96
C LEU A 113 10.65 -13.19 -25.43
N THR A 114 11.58 -13.62 -24.60
CA THR A 114 13.01 -13.66 -24.92
C THR A 114 13.28 -14.59 -26.09
N SER A 115 12.59 -15.73 -26.15
CA SER A 115 12.72 -16.67 -27.27
C SER A 115 12.28 -16.08 -28.62
N TYR A 116 11.27 -15.21 -28.63
CA TYR A 116 10.87 -14.44 -29.81
C TYR A 116 11.91 -13.38 -30.18
N LEU A 117 12.53 -12.72 -29.19
CA LEU A 117 13.52 -11.68 -29.41
C LEU A 117 14.81 -12.20 -30.07
N PHE A 118 15.19 -13.45 -29.79
CA PHE A 118 16.37 -14.10 -30.37
C PHE A 118 16.09 -14.90 -31.65
N GLU A 119 14.88 -14.79 -32.22
CA GLU A 119 14.42 -15.57 -33.38
C GLU A 119 14.60 -17.10 -33.22
N ALA A 120 14.70 -17.56 -31.97
CA ALA A 120 14.88 -18.96 -31.59
C ALA A 120 13.77 -19.33 -30.61
N PRO A 121 12.51 -19.38 -31.05
CA PRO A 121 11.40 -19.64 -30.15
C PRO A 121 11.54 -21.07 -29.60
N LEU A 122 11.78 -21.16 -28.29
CA LEU A 122 12.27 -22.31 -27.50
C LEU A 122 11.47 -23.63 -27.67
N LEU A 123 10.33 -23.56 -28.34
CA LEU A 123 9.34 -24.64 -28.50
C LEU A 123 8.97 -24.91 -29.97
N TYR A 124 9.48 -24.13 -30.93
CA TYR A 124 9.24 -24.41 -32.36
C TYR A 124 10.17 -25.53 -32.82
N GLY A 125 9.59 -26.67 -33.19
CA GLY A 125 10.31 -27.89 -33.62
C GLY A 125 10.09 -29.12 -32.75
N GLY A 126 9.40 -28.99 -31.60
CA GLY A 126 8.98 -30.11 -30.76
C GLY A 126 7.52 -30.52 -30.97
N ALA A 127 7.07 -31.54 -30.23
CA ALA A 127 5.65 -31.97 -30.21
C ALA A 127 4.72 -31.01 -29.45
N VAL A 128 5.26 -29.91 -28.90
CA VAL A 128 4.52 -28.96 -28.07
C VAL A 128 4.08 -27.76 -28.92
N ILE A 129 2.80 -27.43 -28.84
CA ILE A 129 2.22 -26.28 -29.55
C ILE A 129 2.87 -25.00 -29.03
N PRO A 130 3.44 -24.15 -29.89
CA PRO A 130 4.11 -22.94 -29.45
C PRO A 130 3.14 -21.87 -28.96
N VAL A 131 3.59 -21.08 -27.99
CA VAL A 131 2.82 -19.94 -27.44
C VAL A 131 3.03 -18.72 -28.31
N ALA A 132 1.98 -18.00 -28.68
CA ALA A 132 2.10 -16.77 -29.48
C ALA A 132 2.74 -15.61 -28.70
N MET A 133 3.38 -14.67 -29.41
CA MET A 133 3.97 -13.46 -28.81
C MET A 133 2.99 -12.62 -27.95
N PRO A 134 1.75 -12.28 -28.40
CA PRO A 134 0.83 -11.49 -27.58
C PRO A 134 0.44 -12.17 -26.26
N THR A 135 0.32 -13.51 -26.26
CA THR A 135 0.08 -14.30 -25.04
C THR A 135 1.26 -14.21 -24.06
N ALA A 136 2.50 -14.16 -24.54
CA ALA A 136 3.67 -14.00 -23.70
C ALA A 136 3.68 -12.62 -23.01
N ILE A 137 3.39 -11.55 -23.75
CA ILE A 137 3.25 -10.18 -23.20
C ILE A 137 2.14 -10.15 -22.15
N ALA A 138 1.00 -10.78 -22.43
CA ALA A 138 -0.11 -10.87 -21.48
C ALA A 138 0.29 -11.59 -20.18
N PHE A 139 1.11 -12.65 -20.23
CA PHE A 139 1.61 -13.32 -19.03
C PHE A 139 2.60 -12.48 -18.23
N VAL A 140 3.46 -11.71 -18.90
CA VAL A 140 4.36 -10.76 -18.20
C VAL A 140 3.55 -9.71 -17.44
N LEU A 141 2.55 -9.12 -18.10
CA LEU A 141 1.65 -8.13 -17.48
C LEU A 141 0.78 -8.72 -16.36
N LEU A 142 0.26 -9.93 -16.55
CA LEU A 142 -0.55 -10.62 -15.54
C LEU A 142 0.30 -11.03 -14.33
N GLY A 143 1.50 -11.57 -14.56
CA GLY A 143 2.44 -11.95 -13.52
C GLY A 143 2.90 -10.76 -12.69
N SER A 144 3.22 -9.63 -13.33
CA SER A 144 3.59 -8.40 -12.62
C SER A 144 2.43 -7.82 -11.81
N GLY A 145 1.21 -7.87 -12.36
CA GLY A 145 -0.01 -7.46 -11.65
C GLY A 145 -0.31 -8.33 -10.42
N LEU A 146 -0.20 -9.66 -10.54
CA LEU A 146 -0.41 -10.58 -9.41
C LEU A 146 0.67 -10.40 -8.33
N PHE A 147 1.91 -10.20 -8.76
CA PHE A 147 3.02 -9.92 -7.86
C PHE A 147 2.79 -8.61 -7.08
N ALA A 148 2.43 -7.54 -7.76
CA ALA A 148 2.11 -6.25 -7.14
C ALA A 148 0.93 -6.37 -6.17
N ALA A 149 -0.09 -7.17 -6.50
CA ALA A 149 -1.24 -7.40 -5.64
C ALA A 149 -0.89 -8.19 -4.35
N ALA A 150 0.15 -9.03 -4.37
CA ALA A 150 0.59 -9.80 -3.20
C ALA A 150 1.42 -8.97 -2.19
N MET A 151 2.05 -7.88 -2.64
CA MET A 151 3.00 -7.08 -1.84
C MET A 151 2.44 -6.35 -0.61
N PRO A 152 1.26 -5.67 -0.64
CA PRO A 152 0.73 -4.92 0.52
C PRO A 152 0.56 -5.78 1.78
N TYR A 153 0.37 -7.08 1.58
CA TYR A 153 0.12 -8.06 2.64
C TYR A 153 1.40 -8.62 3.28
N LEU A 154 2.61 -8.25 2.82
CA LEU A 154 3.87 -8.60 3.51
C LEU A 154 4.21 -7.65 4.67
N SER A 155 3.27 -6.78 5.06
CA SER A 155 3.40 -5.89 6.23
C SER A 155 3.56 -6.73 7.52
N LEU A 156 4.80 -6.86 8.00
CA LEU A 156 5.12 -7.49 9.28
C LEU A 156 4.66 -6.56 10.41
N SER A 157 3.54 -6.89 11.07
CA SER A 157 3.24 -6.35 12.39
C SER A 157 4.18 -7.03 13.39
N VAL A 158 5.14 -6.29 13.93
CA VAL A 158 5.86 -6.68 15.14
C VAL A 158 5.64 -5.57 16.16
N SER A 159 4.65 -5.81 17.02
CA SER A 159 4.44 -5.07 18.25
C SER A 159 5.55 -5.44 19.23
N GLY A 160 6.50 -4.55 19.45
CA GLY A 160 7.61 -4.76 20.39
C GLY A 160 8.98 -4.27 19.88
N ALA A 161 9.04 -3.04 19.34
CA ALA A 161 10.26 -2.22 19.42
C ALA A 161 10.31 -1.70 20.86
N ASP A 162 11.39 -1.88 21.64
CA ASP A 162 12.55 -0.99 21.54
C ASP A 162 13.91 -1.63 21.89
N VAL A 163 13.95 -2.90 22.31
CA VAL A 163 15.17 -3.45 22.96
C VAL A 163 15.98 -4.42 22.07
N LEU A 164 15.37 -5.01 21.03
CA LEU A 164 16.00 -6.07 20.24
C LEU A 164 16.53 -5.64 18.85
N ILE A 165 16.59 -4.33 18.57
CA ILE A 165 17.14 -3.80 17.29
C ILE A 165 18.67 -3.62 17.36
N ARG A 166 19.29 -3.74 18.55
CA ARG A 166 20.73 -3.51 18.71
C ARG A 166 21.62 -4.75 18.61
N THR A 167 21.08 -5.98 18.58
CA THR A 167 21.95 -7.17 18.69
C THR A 167 21.73 -8.32 17.71
N MET A 168 20.77 -8.28 16.77
CA MET A 168 20.67 -9.35 15.76
C MET A 168 20.07 -8.88 14.42
N PRO A 169 20.89 -8.39 13.48
CA PRO A 169 20.76 -8.72 12.07
C PRO A 169 21.86 -9.73 11.71
N ILE A 170 21.71 -10.52 10.66
CA ILE A 170 22.78 -10.95 9.71
C ILE A 170 22.42 -12.26 9.00
N PHE A 171 21.73 -13.23 9.61
CA PHE A 171 21.79 -14.60 9.05
C PHE A 171 20.82 -15.00 7.93
N HIS A 172 19.73 -14.27 7.64
CA HIS A 172 18.81 -14.66 6.54
C HIS A 172 18.65 -13.61 5.44
N GLY A 173 18.73 -12.31 5.76
CA GLY A 173 18.64 -11.22 4.76
C GLY A 173 19.95 -10.90 4.02
N ARG A 174 21.09 -11.41 4.50
CA ARG A 174 22.43 -11.13 3.92
C ARG A 174 22.91 -12.21 2.96
N TYR A 175 22.47 -13.45 3.15
CA TYR A 175 22.89 -14.59 2.34
C TYR A 175 22.08 -14.75 1.07
N LEU A 176 20.83 -14.27 1.03
CA LEU A 176 20.00 -14.34 -0.17
C LEU A 176 20.58 -13.50 -1.33
N PRO A 177 20.95 -12.21 -1.16
CA PRO A 177 21.56 -11.44 -2.25
C PRO A 177 22.95 -11.95 -2.64
N SER A 178 23.77 -12.43 -1.69
CA SER A 178 25.10 -12.96 -2.02
C SER A 178 25.04 -14.33 -2.70
N ALA A 179 24.09 -15.20 -2.31
CA ALA A 179 23.83 -16.46 -3.00
C ALA A 179 23.29 -16.24 -4.41
N VAL A 180 22.43 -15.24 -4.62
CA VAL A 180 21.91 -14.90 -5.95
C VAL A 180 23.00 -14.30 -6.84
N VAL A 181 23.84 -13.39 -6.33
CA VAL A 181 25.01 -12.88 -7.07
C VAL A 181 25.98 -14.01 -7.44
N GLY A 182 26.27 -14.91 -6.49
CA GLY A 182 27.09 -16.10 -6.74
C GLY A 182 26.49 -17.02 -7.81
N LEU A 183 25.19 -17.31 -7.73
CA LEU A 183 24.48 -18.13 -8.69
C LEU A 183 24.44 -17.49 -10.09
N THR A 184 24.18 -16.18 -10.17
CA THR A 184 24.23 -15.44 -11.45
C THR A 184 25.63 -15.42 -12.06
N GLY A 185 26.68 -15.33 -11.24
CA GLY A 185 28.07 -15.42 -11.67
C GLY A 185 28.43 -16.80 -12.24
N VAL A 186 27.96 -17.87 -11.59
CA VAL A 186 28.15 -19.24 -12.08
C VAL A 186 27.41 -19.44 -13.41
N LEU A 187 26.17 -18.97 -13.54
CA LEU A 187 25.44 -19.05 -14.80
C LEU A 187 26.09 -18.23 -15.93
N THR A 188 26.62 -17.03 -15.65
CA THR A 188 27.34 -16.24 -16.66
C THR A 188 28.67 -16.86 -17.08
N SER A 189 29.38 -17.54 -16.17
CA SER A 189 30.56 -18.33 -16.51
C SER A 189 30.21 -19.51 -17.43
N ILE A 190 29.10 -20.21 -17.17
CA ILE A 190 28.64 -21.33 -18.01
C ILE A 190 28.14 -20.82 -19.38
N THR A 191 27.49 -19.65 -19.48
CA THR A 191 27.12 -19.05 -20.79
C THR A 191 28.35 -18.69 -21.60
N THR A 192 29.38 -18.14 -20.96
CA THR A 192 30.63 -17.77 -21.62
C THR A 192 31.38 -19.01 -22.13
N TYR A 193 31.35 -20.11 -21.38
CA TYR A 193 31.89 -21.41 -21.81
C TYR A 193 31.10 -22.02 -22.97
N GLY A 194 29.77 -21.90 -22.98
CA GLY A 194 28.90 -22.34 -24.07
C GLY A 194 29.17 -21.62 -25.40
N ILE A 195 29.43 -20.30 -25.35
CA ILE A 195 29.81 -19.47 -26.51
C ILE A 195 31.10 -19.97 -27.18
N ILE A 196 32.04 -20.50 -26.39
CA ILE A 196 33.32 -21.02 -26.91
C ILE A 196 33.14 -22.36 -27.65
N HIS A 197 32.13 -23.17 -27.29
CA HIS A 197 31.90 -24.51 -27.86
C HIS A 197 30.75 -24.61 -28.90
N LYS A 198 30.23 -23.46 -29.39
CA LYS A 198 29.33 -23.31 -30.55
C LYS A 198 28.08 -24.23 -30.54
N ASN A 199 27.33 -24.24 -29.43
CA ASN A 199 26.05 -24.94 -29.33
C ASN A 199 24.89 -23.96 -29.06
N ARG A 200 24.32 -23.40 -30.14
CA ARG A 200 23.40 -22.24 -30.15
C ARG A 200 22.08 -22.45 -29.37
N SER A 201 21.65 -23.70 -29.20
CA SER A 201 20.45 -24.05 -28.41
C SER A 201 20.69 -23.96 -26.90
N PHE A 202 21.92 -24.22 -26.45
CA PHE A 202 22.29 -24.20 -25.04
C PHE A 202 22.54 -22.77 -24.52
N GLU A 203 23.05 -21.89 -25.38
CA GLU A 203 23.30 -20.48 -25.06
C GLU A 203 22.02 -19.71 -24.69
N SER A 204 20.94 -19.91 -25.44
CA SER A 204 19.68 -19.18 -25.23
C SER A 204 18.97 -19.59 -23.93
N ALA A 205 18.94 -20.90 -23.61
CA ALA A 205 18.33 -21.40 -22.39
C ALA A 205 19.04 -20.87 -21.12
N LEU A 206 20.37 -20.83 -21.15
CA LEU A 206 21.17 -20.44 -20.00
C LEU A 206 21.21 -18.91 -19.80
N PHE A 207 21.14 -18.13 -20.89
CA PHE A 207 20.95 -16.68 -20.83
C PHE A 207 19.58 -16.31 -20.24
N VAL A 208 18.51 -17.04 -20.59
CA VAL A 208 17.18 -16.84 -20.02
C VAL A 208 17.16 -17.12 -18.52
N LEU A 209 17.84 -18.18 -18.06
CA LEU A 209 17.95 -18.50 -16.64
C LEU A 209 18.75 -17.44 -15.88
N SER A 210 19.86 -16.93 -16.43
CA SER A 210 20.67 -15.91 -15.79
C SER A 210 19.94 -14.56 -15.72
N ALA A 211 19.27 -14.14 -16.80
CA ALA A 211 18.45 -12.93 -16.83
C ALA A 211 17.25 -13.02 -15.88
N GLY A 212 16.60 -14.18 -15.79
CA GLY A 212 15.51 -14.44 -14.84
C GLY A 212 15.99 -14.34 -13.39
N LEU A 213 17.12 -14.98 -13.06
CA LEU A 213 17.72 -14.90 -11.72
C LEU A 213 18.11 -13.47 -11.35
N LEU A 214 18.73 -12.74 -12.27
CA LEU A 214 19.15 -11.35 -12.05
C LEU A 214 17.95 -10.42 -11.88
N PHE A 215 16.88 -10.61 -12.67
CA PHE A 215 15.62 -9.88 -12.49
C PHE A 215 14.99 -10.16 -11.13
N THR A 216 14.94 -11.43 -10.69
CA THR A 216 14.44 -11.77 -9.34
C THR A 216 15.31 -11.19 -8.22
N ALA A 217 16.63 -11.10 -8.42
CA ALA A 217 17.57 -10.47 -7.48
C ALA A 217 17.31 -8.96 -7.33
N LEU A 218 17.19 -8.26 -8.46
CA LEU A 218 16.94 -6.82 -8.48
C LEU A 218 15.57 -6.50 -7.92
N LEU A 219 14.57 -7.32 -8.26
CA LEU A 219 13.23 -7.18 -7.74
C LEU A 219 13.22 -7.39 -6.23
N THR A 220 13.79 -8.48 -5.71
CA THR A 220 13.88 -8.71 -4.25
C THR A 220 14.62 -7.59 -3.52
N LEU A 221 15.72 -7.08 -4.08
CA LEU A 221 16.46 -5.96 -3.51
C LEU A 221 15.62 -4.67 -3.47
N TYR A 222 14.90 -4.36 -4.56
CA TYR A 222 13.97 -3.25 -4.62
C TYR A 222 12.84 -3.38 -3.59
N LEU A 223 12.30 -4.58 -3.36
CA LEU A 223 11.25 -4.77 -2.37
C LEU A 223 11.77 -4.57 -0.94
N LEU A 224 12.93 -5.14 -0.62
CA LEU A 224 13.57 -4.96 0.68
C LEU A 224 13.88 -3.49 0.99
N THR A 225 14.18 -2.67 -0.02
CA THR A 225 14.37 -1.22 0.18
C THR A 225 13.04 -0.53 0.42
N THR A 226 12.00 -0.82 -0.38
CA THR A 226 10.67 -0.19 -0.22
C THR A 226 10.03 -0.48 1.14
N GLU A 227 10.17 -1.68 1.69
CA GLU A 227 9.65 -2.01 3.02
C GLU A 227 10.32 -1.18 4.12
N ARG A 228 11.64 -0.98 4.03
CA ARG A 228 12.39 -0.15 4.99
C ARG A 228 11.94 1.30 4.95
N TYR A 229 11.71 1.85 3.75
CA TYR A 229 11.20 3.21 3.59
C TYR A 229 9.80 3.38 4.20
N ALA A 230 8.92 2.40 4.01
CA ALA A 230 7.56 2.44 4.55
C ALA A 230 7.53 2.40 6.09
N ILE A 231 8.42 1.63 6.72
CA ILE A 231 8.55 1.57 8.18
C ILE A 231 9.08 2.90 8.72
N ALA A 232 10.17 3.42 8.14
CA ALA A 232 10.75 4.70 8.57
C ALA A 232 9.76 5.86 8.47
N LEU A 233 8.90 5.86 7.44
CA LEU A 233 7.86 6.87 7.29
C LEU A 233 6.80 6.78 8.39
N LYS A 234 6.38 5.57 8.78
CA LYS A 234 5.38 5.38 9.85
C LYS A 234 5.89 5.84 11.20
N GLU A 235 7.15 5.56 11.53
CA GLU A 235 7.78 6.03 12.77
C GLU A 235 7.81 7.56 12.82
N SER A 236 8.23 8.21 11.72
CA SER A 236 8.25 9.67 11.65
C SER A 236 6.85 10.30 11.77
N LEU A 237 5.81 9.67 11.22
CA LEU A 237 4.43 10.13 11.36
C LEU A 237 3.93 9.98 12.80
N ALA A 238 4.18 8.82 13.43
CA ALA A 238 3.80 8.59 14.82
C ALA A 238 4.49 9.58 15.78
N GLU A 239 5.76 9.91 15.51
CA GLU A 239 6.49 10.90 16.30
C GLU A 239 5.92 12.32 16.11
N ARG A 240 5.55 12.70 14.88
CA ARG A 240 4.86 13.97 14.61
C ARG A 240 3.54 14.06 15.36
N ASP A 241 2.72 13.01 15.32
CA ASP A 241 1.41 12.99 15.98
C ASP A 241 1.58 13.11 17.51
N LYS A 242 2.59 12.43 18.08
CA LYS A 242 2.92 12.55 19.50
C LYS A 242 3.34 13.98 19.87
N LEU A 243 4.22 14.60 19.09
CA LEU A 243 4.64 16.00 19.32
C LEU A 243 3.47 16.98 19.21
N ILE A 244 2.55 16.77 18.26
CA ILE A 244 1.34 17.59 18.14
C ILE A 244 0.48 17.45 19.39
N SER A 245 0.29 16.23 19.90
CA SER A 245 -0.45 15.98 21.14
C SER A 245 0.22 16.66 22.34
N GLU A 246 1.54 16.56 22.48
CA GLU A 246 2.29 17.19 23.57
C GLU A 246 2.20 18.72 23.51
N LEU A 247 2.26 19.31 22.31
CA LEU A 247 2.06 20.75 22.11
C LEU A 247 0.63 21.16 22.47
N GLN A 248 -0.39 20.39 22.06
CA GLN A 248 -1.78 20.66 22.41
C GLN A 248 -2.00 20.59 23.93
N ASP A 249 -1.43 19.59 24.61
CA ASP A 249 -1.50 19.46 26.07
C ASP A 249 -0.76 20.58 26.80
N ALA A 250 0.39 21.02 26.29
CA ALA A 250 1.12 22.15 26.84
C ALA A 250 0.30 23.45 26.70
N LEU A 251 -0.34 23.67 25.54
CA LEU A 251 -1.24 24.80 25.32
C LEU A 251 -2.48 24.72 26.23
N ALA A 252 -3.05 23.54 26.43
CA ALA A 252 -4.15 23.32 27.35
C ALA A 252 -3.74 23.62 28.81
N ARG A 253 -2.54 23.20 29.22
CA ARG A 253 -1.99 23.49 30.55
C ARG A 253 -1.76 24.98 30.79
N ILE A 254 -1.31 25.72 29.77
CA ILE A 254 -1.18 27.19 29.83
C ILE A 254 -2.57 27.84 29.98
N LYS A 255 -3.62 27.30 29.34
CA LYS A 255 -5.00 27.76 29.54
C LYS A 255 -5.54 27.49 30.95
N THR A 256 -5.07 26.44 31.63
CA THR A 256 -5.54 26.07 32.99
C THR A 256 -4.68 26.61 34.14
N LEU A 257 -3.51 27.22 33.87
CA LEU A 257 -2.61 27.81 34.87
C LEU A 257 -2.89 29.30 35.15
N ARG A 258 -4.16 29.73 35.06
CA ARG A 258 -4.60 31.00 35.66
C ARG A 258 -5.72 30.69 36.64
N GLY A 259 -5.43 30.76 37.94
CA GLY A 259 -6.36 30.22 38.94
C GLY A 259 -6.47 30.94 40.27
N PHE A 260 -5.78 32.06 40.49
CA PHE A 260 -6.19 33.06 41.49
C PHE A 260 -5.77 34.43 40.95
N VAL A 261 -6.75 35.27 40.64
CA VAL A 261 -6.50 36.68 40.35
C VAL A 261 -6.52 37.39 41.70
N PRO A 262 -5.36 37.75 42.27
CA PRO A 262 -5.30 38.43 43.57
C PRO A 262 -5.98 39.79 43.46
N ILE A 263 -7.18 39.88 44.04
CA ILE A 263 -7.96 41.11 44.13
C ILE A 263 -7.76 41.73 45.52
N CYS A 264 -7.53 43.04 45.57
CA CYS A 264 -7.49 43.74 46.84
C CYS A 264 -8.89 43.68 47.46
N SER A 265 -8.99 43.16 48.68
CA SER A 265 -10.28 43.07 49.40
C SER A 265 -10.91 44.44 49.65
N TYR A 266 -10.09 45.49 49.76
CA TYR A 266 -10.50 46.87 50.04
C TYR A 266 -10.89 47.65 48.78
N CYS A 267 -9.97 47.80 47.82
CA CYS A 267 -10.17 48.68 46.65
C CYS A 267 -10.46 47.96 45.34
N LYS A 268 -10.58 46.61 45.36
CA LYS A 268 -10.90 45.76 44.20
C LYS A 268 -9.93 45.83 43.00
N LYS A 269 -8.78 46.50 43.15
CA LYS A 269 -7.68 46.45 42.17
C LYS A 269 -7.13 45.03 42.06
N ILE A 270 -6.66 44.66 40.88
CA ILE A 270 -6.00 43.39 40.62
C ILE A 270 -4.49 43.58 40.70
N ARG A 271 -3.80 42.63 41.34
CA ARG A 271 -2.33 42.59 41.32
C ARG A 271 -1.84 41.79 40.12
N ASN A 272 -1.05 42.44 39.27
CA ASN A 272 -0.49 41.84 38.07
C ASN A 272 0.80 41.03 38.35
N ASP A 273 1.33 40.38 37.31
CA ASP A 273 2.52 39.51 37.41
C ASP A 273 3.81 40.27 37.77
N LYS A 274 3.81 41.60 37.59
CA LYS A 274 4.89 42.52 37.95
C LYS A 274 4.71 43.13 39.35
N ASN A 275 3.75 42.62 40.13
CA ASN A 275 3.44 43.04 41.50
C ASN A 275 2.88 44.48 41.62
N TYR A 276 2.33 45.04 40.53
CA TYR A 276 1.61 46.32 40.53
C TYR A 276 0.10 46.12 40.67
N TRP A 277 -0.57 47.13 41.22
CA TRP A 277 -2.03 47.15 41.37
C TRP A 277 -2.67 47.98 40.26
N GLU A 278 -3.47 47.32 39.42
CA GLU A 278 -4.16 47.94 38.29
C GLU A 278 -5.69 47.76 38.39
N HIS A 279 -6.42 48.57 37.63
CA HIS A 279 -7.88 48.47 37.53
C HIS A 279 -8.27 47.19 36.77
N LEU A 280 -9.45 46.66 37.08
CA LEU A 280 -9.96 45.41 36.51
C LEU A 280 -10.01 45.46 34.98
N GLU A 281 -10.50 46.58 34.44
CA GLU A 281 -10.66 46.83 33.02
C GLU A 281 -9.31 46.77 32.31
N ALA A 282 -8.30 47.46 32.87
CA ALA A 282 -6.93 47.45 32.35
C ALA A 282 -6.31 46.05 32.40
N TYR A 283 -6.51 45.31 33.50
CA TYR A 283 -5.98 43.95 33.66
C TYR A 283 -6.57 42.98 32.62
N ILE A 284 -7.87 43.09 32.33
CA ILE A 284 -8.59 42.21 31.39
C ILE A 284 -8.31 42.60 29.94
N SER A 285 -8.33 43.88 29.59
CA SER A 285 -8.04 44.34 28.22
C SER A 285 -6.62 43.99 27.76
N ASP A 286 -5.62 44.00 28.65
CA ASP A 286 -4.24 43.64 28.31
C ASP A 286 -4.05 42.13 28.04
N ARG A 287 -4.98 41.29 28.54
CA ARG A 287 -4.84 39.83 28.59
C ARG A 287 -5.97 39.06 27.90
N SER A 288 -6.88 39.76 27.22
CA SER A 288 -8.00 39.18 26.48
C SER A 288 -8.41 40.08 25.32
N GLU A 289 -9.19 39.53 24.39
CA GLU A 289 -9.75 40.29 23.27
C GLU A 289 -11.01 41.11 23.66
N ALA A 290 -11.24 41.36 24.95
CA ALA A 290 -12.43 42.03 25.44
C ALA A 290 -12.32 43.57 25.35
N GLU A 291 -13.32 44.21 24.72
CA GLU A 291 -13.52 45.66 24.71
C GLU A 291 -14.60 46.07 25.72
N PHE A 292 -14.29 47.03 26.59
CA PHE A 292 -15.24 47.54 27.58
C PHE A 292 -16.02 48.73 27.04
N THR A 293 -17.35 48.67 27.15
CA THR A 293 -18.26 49.80 26.89
C THR A 293 -18.93 50.24 28.19
N HIS A 294 -19.30 51.51 28.27
CA HIS A 294 -19.96 52.06 29.47
C HIS A 294 -21.47 52.11 29.24
N SER A 295 -22.19 51.20 29.90
CA SER A 295 -23.66 51.18 29.93
C SER A 295 -24.17 51.30 31.37
N ILE A 296 -25.37 51.83 31.55
CA ILE A 296 -26.03 51.93 32.86
C ILE A 296 -27.09 50.82 32.97
N CYS A 297 -27.09 50.06 34.06
CA CYS A 297 -28.14 49.08 34.28
C CYS A 297 -29.46 49.77 34.68
N PRO A 298 -30.62 49.11 34.47
CA PRO A 298 -31.93 49.71 34.78
C PRO A 298 -32.05 50.20 36.22
N GLU A 299 -31.54 49.44 37.19
CA GLU A 299 -31.59 49.80 38.61
C GLU A 299 -30.80 51.07 38.94
N CYS A 300 -29.61 51.22 38.34
CA CYS A 300 -28.78 52.42 38.52
C CYS A 300 -29.39 53.62 37.80
N ALA A 301 -30.02 53.41 36.64
CA ALA A 301 -30.72 54.46 35.91
C ALA A 301 -31.90 55.01 36.73
N GLU A 302 -32.70 54.14 37.35
CA GLU A 302 -33.81 54.54 38.21
C GLU A 302 -33.34 55.32 39.44
N LYS A 303 -32.27 54.86 40.11
CA LYS A 303 -31.68 55.57 41.25
C LYS A 303 -31.15 56.95 40.87
N ALA A 304 -30.41 57.04 39.76
CA ALA A 304 -29.91 58.32 39.27
C ALA A 304 -31.06 59.27 38.95
N MET A 305 -32.12 58.80 38.28
CA MET A 305 -33.32 59.61 38.02
C MET A 305 -34.01 60.07 39.32
N ALA A 306 -34.09 59.21 40.32
CA ALA A 306 -34.65 59.55 41.63
C ALA A 306 -33.81 60.64 42.33
N GLU A 307 -32.49 60.50 42.36
CA GLU A 307 -31.56 61.48 42.93
C GLU A 307 -31.64 62.84 42.20
N PHE A 308 -31.68 62.83 40.87
CA PHE A 308 -31.88 64.07 40.09
C PHE A 308 -33.21 64.75 40.42
N SER A 309 -34.27 63.98 40.61
CA SER A 309 -35.59 64.52 41.00
C SER A 309 -35.58 65.13 42.41
N GLN A 310 -34.80 64.54 43.33
CA GLN A 310 -34.64 65.02 44.70
C GLN A 310 -33.83 66.32 44.74
N MET A 311 -32.69 66.36 44.05
CA MET A 311 -31.86 67.57 43.93
C MET A 311 -32.61 68.74 43.28
N LYS A 312 -33.51 68.46 42.33
CA LYS A 312 -34.36 69.50 41.71
C LYS A 312 -35.35 70.09 42.72
N LYS A 313 -36.02 69.23 43.52
CA LYS A 313 -36.94 69.67 44.58
C LYS A 313 -36.22 70.45 45.69
N ASP A 314 -35.01 70.04 46.04
CA ASP A 314 -34.20 70.72 47.06
C ASP A 314 -33.73 72.10 46.57
N LYS A 315 -33.40 72.25 45.28
CA LYS A 315 -33.12 73.56 44.68
C LYS A 315 -34.34 74.48 44.64
N GLU A 316 -35.50 73.99 44.21
CA GLU A 316 -36.75 74.77 44.15
C GLU A 316 -37.14 75.29 45.55
N LYS A 317 -36.97 74.48 46.60
CA LYS A 317 -37.17 74.91 48.00
C LYS A 317 -36.18 75.95 48.51
N THR A 318 -34.98 76.01 47.93
CA THR A 318 -33.94 76.97 48.33
C THR A 318 -34.09 78.31 47.59
N GLU A 319 -34.80 78.34 46.46
CA GLU A 319 -35.10 79.55 45.68
C GLU A 319 -36.40 80.25 46.13
N GLU A 320 -37.29 79.54 46.84
CA GLU A 320 -38.55 80.08 47.42
C GLU A 320 -38.41 80.56 48.88
N ALA A 321 -37.26 80.37 49.52
CA ALA A 321 -36.95 80.79 50.89
C ALA A 321 -36.02 82.00 50.93
#